data_AF-A0A9W4RQB7-F1
#
_entry.id   AF-A0A9W4RQB7-F1
#
_cell.length_a   1.000
_cell.length_b   1.000
_cell.length_c   1.000
_cell.angle_alpha   90.00
_cell.angle_beta   90.00
_cell.angle_gamma   90.00
#
_symmetry.space_group_name_H-M   'P 1'
#
loop_
_entity.id
_entity.type
_entity.pdbx_description
1 polymer ?
#
loop_
_entity_poly.entity_id
_entity_poly.type
_entity_poly.pdbx_seq_one_letter_code
_entity_poly.pdbx_strand_id
1 'polypeptide(L)'
;MMMPSGPSKKEEKYSLLKDETGRESYEEEEAPRPSSSSSSVDQESGAVKVKRQLRIPWQFDPAWKSWYLFVPFGLIFFILAGLAFFPSCEPCRKQDTSGYVCAPNGALPKIARDRGCEFDTMSFKWYPKKAFNDKDNQALLREFHDQGPWHRYYDKGGKHEIPPTSEVLTAGWVSRKEHTFHCMYTLRQTHLWLINGYDAPWNYTHTLHCTKYLMDTILENPPKDFDDLSVHGTPWPEHPDVVKPYYPCKQEGLSCESW
;
A
#
# COMPACT_ATOMS: atom_id res chain seq x y z
N MET A 1 10.72 56.10 -9.25
CA MET A 1 11.72 55.82 -8.20
C MET A 1 11.75 54.33 -7.95
N MET A 2 12.80 53.67 -8.40
CA MET A 2 13.15 52.30 -8.02
C MET A 2 14.07 52.39 -6.81
N MET A 3 13.80 51.59 -5.78
CA MET A 3 14.81 51.02 -4.90
C MET A 3 14.35 49.61 -4.45
N PRO A 4 15.29 48.67 -4.22
CA PRO A 4 15.03 47.24 -4.17
C PRO A 4 14.89 46.71 -2.74
N SER A 5 14.13 45.63 -2.55
CA SER A 5 14.12 44.84 -1.31
C SER A 5 14.58 43.43 -1.61
N GLY A 6 15.67 43.02 -0.94
CA GLY A 6 16.49 41.83 -1.20
C GLY A 6 15.82 40.47 -0.95
N PRO A 7 16.58 39.38 -1.14
CA PRO A 7 16.02 38.03 -1.24
C PRO A 7 15.52 37.50 0.11
N SER A 8 14.40 36.78 0.01
CA SER A 8 13.67 36.11 1.08
C SER A 8 14.40 34.87 1.57
N LYS A 9 14.31 34.58 2.87
CA LYS A 9 14.85 33.42 3.64
C LYS A 9 14.43 32.01 3.13
N LYS A 10 13.97 31.86 1.89
CA LYS A 10 13.56 30.60 1.26
C LYS A 10 14.67 29.92 0.45
N GLU A 11 15.76 30.60 0.12
CA GLU A 11 16.83 30.01 -0.72
C GLU A 11 17.92 29.25 0.06
N GLU A 12 18.02 29.45 1.38
CA GLU A 12 19.07 28.78 2.18
C GLU A 12 18.74 27.32 2.56
N LYS A 13 17.49 26.87 2.35
CA LYS A 13 17.06 25.51 2.75
C LYS A 13 17.11 24.47 1.63
N TYR A 14 17.46 24.89 0.40
CA TYR A 14 17.56 24.01 -0.77
C TYR A 14 18.99 23.62 -1.15
N SER A 15 20.00 24.03 -0.36
CA SER A 15 21.41 23.74 -0.63
C SER A 15 22.02 22.62 0.24
N LEU A 16 21.22 21.95 1.09
CA LEU A 16 21.73 20.96 2.07
C LEU A 16 21.27 19.51 1.81
N LEU A 17 20.75 19.20 0.61
CA LEU A 17 20.29 17.85 0.25
C LEU A 17 20.82 17.39 -1.12
N LYS A 18 21.93 17.96 -1.57
CA LYS A 18 22.51 17.60 -2.88
C LYS A 18 24.02 17.50 -2.80
N ASP A 19 24.49 16.64 -1.91
CA ASP A 19 25.86 16.13 -2.00
C ASP A 19 25.91 14.79 -1.25
N GLU A 20 25.57 13.71 -1.96
CA GLU A 20 26.05 12.34 -1.69
C GLU A 20 25.54 11.40 -2.79
N THR A 21 26.05 11.59 -4.01
CA THR A 21 26.05 10.55 -5.04
C THR A 21 27.32 10.67 -5.88
N GLY A 22 28.41 10.08 -5.38
CA GLY A 22 29.57 9.63 -6.17
C GLY A 22 29.85 8.20 -5.73
N ARG A 23 29.53 7.18 -6.54
CA ARG A 23 30.39 6.59 -7.57
C ARG A 23 31.76 6.21 -7.02
N GLU A 24 31.88 4.97 -6.52
CA GLU A 24 33.16 4.26 -6.51
C GLU A 24 32.95 2.82 -7.02
N SER A 25 33.68 2.55 -8.09
CA SER A 25 33.90 1.26 -8.73
C SER A 25 34.91 0.45 -7.91
N TYR A 26 34.60 -0.81 -7.61
CA TYR A 26 35.59 -1.72 -7.05
C TYR A 26 36.28 -2.48 -8.19
N GLU A 27 37.57 -2.17 -8.32
CA GLU A 27 38.54 -2.87 -9.13
C GLU A 27 38.88 -4.24 -8.53
N GLU A 28 39.17 -5.16 -9.44
CA GLU A 28 39.67 -6.50 -9.25
C GLU A 28 41.20 -6.42 -9.12
N GLU A 29 41.77 -6.84 -7.99
CA GLU A 29 43.22 -7.08 -7.92
C GLU A 29 43.56 -8.38 -7.17
N GLU A 30 44.43 -9.14 -7.83
CA GLU A 30 45.09 -10.38 -7.42
C GLU A 30 45.90 -10.25 -6.13
N ALA A 31 45.98 -11.35 -5.38
CA ALA A 31 46.99 -11.54 -4.34
C ALA A 31 47.75 -12.88 -4.55
N PRO A 32 49.02 -12.96 -4.13
CA PRO A 32 50.02 -13.84 -4.72
C PRO A 32 50.22 -15.18 -3.99
N ARG A 33 50.86 -16.10 -4.71
CA ARG A 33 51.29 -17.45 -4.28
C ARG A 33 52.70 -17.41 -3.61
N PRO A 34 53.29 -18.53 -3.13
CA PRO A 34 53.66 -18.71 -1.73
C PRO A 34 55.18 -18.91 -1.48
N SER A 35 55.57 -18.95 -0.20
CA SER A 35 56.88 -19.44 0.29
C SER A 35 56.72 -19.81 1.78
N SER A 36 57.33 -20.82 2.39
CA SER A 36 58.41 -21.75 2.03
C SER A 36 58.59 -22.78 3.16
N SER A 37 59.20 -23.92 2.80
CA SER A 37 60.11 -24.80 3.58
C SER A 37 59.51 -25.55 4.79
N SER A 38 59.90 -26.78 5.15
CA SER A 38 61.08 -27.65 4.93
C SER A 38 60.65 -29.09 5.35
N SER A 39 61.32 -30.23 5.16
CA SER A 39 62.66 -30.65 4.75
C SER A 39 62.63 -32.18 4.51
N SER A 40 63.46 -32.66 3.56
CA SER A 40 64.37 -33.83 3.67
C SER A 40 63.75 -35.25 3.83
N VAL A 41 64.19 -36.37 3.24
CA VAL A 41 65.52 -36.92 2.92
C VAL A 41 65.33 -38.13 1.96
N ASP A 42 66.23 -38.25 0.99
CA ASP A 42 66.81 -39.38 0.25
C ASP A 42 65.99 -40.47 -0.47
N GLN A 43 66.48 -40.71 -1.69
CA GLN A 43 66.13 -41.75 -2.63
C GLN A 43 67.34 -42.69 -2.75
N GLU A 44 67.18 -43.96 -2.36
CA GLU A 44 68.13 -45.02 -2.70
C GLU A 44 67.45 -46.14 -3.50
N SER A 45 68.15 -46.52 -4.56
CA SER A 45 67.87 -47.58 -5.53
C SER A 45 67.87 -48.99 -4.94
N GLY A 46 67.01 -49.88 -5.43
CA GLY A 46 67.15 -51.32 -5.18
C GLY A 46 66.05 -52.15 -5.81
N ALA A 47 66.38 -52.88 -6.88
CA ALA A 47 65.45 -53.78 -7.56
C ALA A 47 65.22 -55.06 -6.74
N VAL A 48 63.95 -55.47 -6.54
CA VAL A 48 63.60 -56.88 -6.27
C VAL A 48 62.32 -57.26 -7.02
N LYS A 49 62.44 -58.33 -7.81
CA LYS A 49 61.42 -58.96 -8.62
C LYS A 49 60.70 -60.01 -7.75
N VAL A 50 59.42 -59.81 -7.41
CA VAL A 50 58.59 -60.88 -6.82
C VAL A 50 57.28 -61.04 -7.60
N LYS A 51 57.01 -62.28 -7.95
CA LYS A 51 55.88 -62.75 -8.76
C LYS A 51 54.55 -62.64 -7.99
N ARG A 52 53.52 -62.21 -8.73
CA ARG A 52 52.19 -62.85 -8.83
C ARG A 52 51.38 -62.98 -7.53
N GLN A 53 50.42 -62.08 -7.33
CA GLN A 53 49.01 -62.44 -7.13
C GLN A 53 48.12 -61.19 -7.20
N LEU A 54 47.29 -61.12 -8.24
CA LEU A 54 46.09 -60.28 -8.22
C LEU A 54 45.18 -60.80 -7.12
N ARG A 55 44.94 -59.98 -6.10
CA ARG A 55 43.63 -59.79 -5.44
C ARG A 55 43.74 -58.62 -4.46
N ILE A 56 43.38 -57.44 -4.93
CA ILE A 56 43.01 -56.32 -4.07
C ILE A 56 41.53 -56.53 -3.75
N PRO A 57 41.10 -56.70 -2.48
CA PRO A 57 39.71 -56.50 -2.14
C PRO A 57 39.51 -54.99 -2.08
N TRP A 58 39.06 -54.38 -3.18
CA TRP A 58 38.38 -53.10 -3.11
C TRP A 58 37.07 -53.34 -2.34
N GLN A 59 37.11 -53.19 -1.02
CA GLN A 59 35.88 -52.86 -0.29
C GLN A 59 35.58 -51.40 -0.61
N PHE A 60 34.85 -51.18 -1.71
CA PHE A 60 34.03 -49.99 -1.80
C PHE A 60 32.99 -50.13 -0.70
N ASP A 61 33.11 -49.34 0.37
CA ASP A 61 31.97 -49.11 1.22
C ASP A 61 30.88 -48.53 0.31
N PRO A 62 29.75 -49.22 0.17
CA PRO A 62 28.76 -48.82 -0.82
C PRO A 62 28.19 -47.47 -0.37
N ALA A 63 28.29 -46.46 -1.25
CA ALA A 63 27.86 -45.09 -0.96
C ALA A 63 26.38 -44.98 -0.55
N TRP A 64 25.58 -46.03 -0.78
CA TRP A 64 24.17 -46.14 -0.38
C TRP A 64 23.91 -46.16 1.14
N LYS A 65 24.92 -46.44 1.98
CA LYS A 65 24.81 -46.39 3.47
C LYS A 65 25.07 -44.98 4.01
N SER A 66 25.50 -44.08 3.13
CA SER A 66 25.83 -42.70 3.47
C SER A 66 24.52 -41.89 3.48
N TRP A 67 23.92 -41.72 4.65
CA TRP A 67 22.74 -40.87 4.88
C TRP A 67 22.86 -39.48 4.24
N TYR A 68 24.09 -39.02 4.01
CA TYR A 68 24.46 -37.82 3.24
C TYR A 68 23.86 -37.73 1.83
N LEU A 69 23.46 -38.84 1.19
CA LEU A 69 22.74 -38.80 -0.09
C LEU A 69 21.27 -38.40 0.06
N PHE A 70 20.66 -38.61 1.23
CA PHE A 70 19.26 -38.29 1.52
C PHE A 70 19.08 -36.93 2.23
N VAL A 71 20.12 -36.46 2.92
CA VAL A 71 20.17 -35.11 3.52
C VAL A 71 19.80 -33.98 2.55
N PRO A 72 20.33 -33.91 1.32
CA PRO A 72 19.96 -32.83 0.39
C PRO A 72 18.49 -32.92 -0.03
N PHE A 73 17.95 -34.12 -0.25
CA PHE A 73 16.53 -34.28 -0.61
C PHE A 73 15.60 -33.93 0.56
N GLY A 74 15.97 -34.28 1.79
CA GLY A 74 15.25 -33.87 3.00
C GLY A 74 15.25 -32.35 3.16
N LEU A 75 16.42 -31.71 3.03
CA LEU A 75 16.53 -30.24 3.10
C LEU A 75 15.75 -29.55 1.99
N ILE A 76 15.83 -30.05 0.75
CA ILE A 76 15.04 -29.52 -0.37
C ILE A 76 13.54 -29.67 -0.08
N PHE A 77 13.10 -30.83 0.43
CA PHE A 77 11.71 -31.04 0.80
C PHE A 77 11.26 -30.09 1.91
N PHE A 78 12.06 -29.88 2.95
CA PHE A 78 11.75 -28.94 4.03
C PHE A 78 11.77 -27.48 3.57
N ILE A 79 12.66 -27.10 2.65
CA ILE A 79 12.67 -25.77 2.05
C ILE A 79 11.43 -25.57 1.17
N LEU A 80 11.08 -26.53 0.31
CA LEU A 80 9.89 -26.46 -0.54
C LEU A 80 8.60 -26.47 0.27
N ALA A 81 8.53 -27.29 1.33
CA ALA A 81 7.43 -27.27 2.28
C ALA A 81 7.37 -25.93 3.02
N GLY A 82 8.52 -25.40 3.46
CA GLY A 82 8.63 -24.07 4.05
C GLY A 82 8.14 -22.97 3.11
N LEU A 83 8.51 -23.00 1.83
CA LEU A 83 8.03 -22.04 0.81
C LEU A 83 6.54 -22.21 0.48
N ALA A 84 5.99 -23.42 0.60
CA ALA A 84 4.57 -23.69 0.41
C ALA A 84 3.70 -23.29 1.63
N PHE A 85 4.23 -23.46 2.85
CA PHE A 85 3.54 -23.12 4.11
C PHE A 85 3.78 -21.67 4.54
N PHE A 86 4.90 -21.08 4.13
CA PHE A 86 5.22 -19.66 4.28
C PHE A 86 5.45 -19.08 2.88
N PRO A 87 4.37 -18.82 2.11
CA PRO A 87 4.51 -17.98 0.93
C PRO A 87 5.16 -16.69 1.42
N SER A 88 6.40 -16.45 0.98
CA SER A 88 7.11 -15.20 1.22
C SER A 88 6.12 -14.10 0.91
N CYS A 89 5.82 -13.27 1.90
CA CYS A 89 4.85 -12.18 1.80
C CYS A 89 5.05 -11.50 0.45
N GLU A 90 4.14 -11.76 -0.48
CA GLU A 90 4.27 -11.37 -1.87
C GLU A 90 4.52 -9.86 -1.84
N PRO A 91 5.63 -9.35 -2.41
CA PRO A 91 6.12 -8.01 -2.14
C PRO A 91 4.98 -7.04 -2.32
N CYS A 92 4.49 -6.44 -1.21
CA CYS A 92 3.20 -5.74 -1.09
C CYS A 92 2.73 -5.27 -2.46
N ARG A 93 1.98 -6.12 -3.17
CA ARG A 93 1.64 -5.84 -4.57
C ARG A 93 0.93 -4.51 -4.50
N LYS A 94 1.48 -3.46 -5.12
CA LYS A 94 0.80 -2.17 -5.21
C LYS A 94 -0.60 -2.50 -5.70
N GLN A 95 -1.60 -2.35 -4.83
CA GLN A 95 -2.97 -2.63 -5.20
C GLN A 95 -3.28 -1.66 -6.33
N ASP A 96 -3.53 -2.21 -7.51
CA ASP A 96 -3.98 -1.42 -8.64
C ASP A 96 -5.42 -1.03 -8.34
N THR A 97 -5.59 0.12 -7.68
CA THR A 97 -6.90 0.67 -7.39
C THR A 97 -7.48 1.38 -8.60
N SER A 98 -6.86 1.39 -9.78
CA SER A 98 -7.44 2.08 -10.95
C SER A 98 -8.78 1.47 -11.43
N GLY A 99 -9.09 0.24 -11.00
CA GLY A 99 -10.31 -0.50 -11.32
C GLY A 99 -11.61 0.06 -10.74
N TYR A 100 -11.56 1.05 -9.84
CA TYR A 100 -12.78 1.62 -9.26
C TYR A 100 -13.64 2.37 -10.27
N VAL A 101 -13.07 2.91 -11.36
CA VAL A 101 -13.86 3.56 -12.42
C VAL A 101 -14.33 2.50 -13.42
N CYS A 102 -15.63 2.22 -13.43
CA CYS A 102 -16.21 1.20 -14.29
C CYS A 102 -16.44 1.70 -15.74
N ALA A 103 -16.77 2.99 -15.90
CA ALA A 103 -16.90 3.66 -17.19
C ALA A 103 -16.43 5.12 -17.08
N PRO A 104 -15.93 5.74 -18.16
CA PRO A 104 -15.48 7.13 -18.13
C PRO A 104 -16.64 8.07 -17.79
N ASN A 105 -16.33 9.20 -17.17
CA ASN A 105 -17.31 10.25 -16.92
C ASN A 105 -17.94 10.72 -18.24
N GLY A 106 -19.24 10.99 -18.23
CA GLY A 106 -19.99 11.31 -19.45
C GLY A 106 -20.26 10.12 -20.39
N ALA A 107 -19.95 8.87 -19.98
CA ALA A 107 -20.39 7.70 -20.73
C ALA A 107 -21.92 7.69 -20.89
N LEU A 108 -22.39 7.23 -22.05
CA LEU A 108 -23.82 7.05 -22.28
C LEU A 108 -24.38 6.02 -21.28
N PRO A 109 -25.51 6.29 -20.60
CA PRO A 109 -25.97 5.45 -19.50
C PRO A 109 -26.24 4.01 -19.90
N LYS A 110 -26.74 3.79 -21.13
CA LYS A 110 -26.92 2.45 -21.69
C LYS A 110 -25.58 1.69 -21.78
N ILE A 111 -24.53 2.32 -22.30
CA ILE A 111 -23.22 1.69 -22.47
C ILE A 111 -22.59 1.36 -21.12
N ALA A 112 -22.71 2.24 -20.13
CA ALA A 112 -22.18 2.00 -18.79
C ALA A 112 -22.91 0.85 -18.10
N ARG A 113 -24.25 0.79 -18.19
CA ARG A 113 -25.05 -0.30 -17.63
C ARG A 113 -24.81 -1.64 -18.32
N ASP A 114 -24.67 -1.65 -19.64
CA ASP A 114 -24.32 -2.85 -20.42
C ASP A 114 -22.95 -3.43 -19.99
N ARG A 115 -22.07 -2.61 -19.38
CA ARG A 115 -20.78 -3.01 -18.77
C ARG A 115 -20.87 -3.38 -17.29
N GLY A 116 -22.07 -3.38 -16.70
CA GLY A 116 -22.26 -3.67 -15.28
C GLY A 116 -21.84 -2.53 -14.35
N CYS A 117 -21.98 -1.28 -14.80
CA CYS A 117 -21.75 -0.10 -13.96
C CYS A 117 -23.07 0.52 -13.47
N GLU A 118 -23.00 1.26 -12.36
CA GLU A 118 -24.08 2.12 -11.86
C GLU A 118 -23.57 3.55 -11.66
N PHE A 119 -24.44 4.53 -11.89
CA PHE A 119 -24.09 5.94 -11.73
C PHE A 119 -24.26 6.35 -10.27
N ASP A 120 -23.21 6.89 -9.68
CA ASP A 120 -23.26 7.46 -8.35
C ASP A 120 -23.42 8.98 -8.42
N THR A 121 -24.57 9.46 -7.97
CA THR A 121 -24.90 10.88 -7.91
C THR A 121 -24.07 11.65 -6.88
N MET A 122 -23.45 11.01 -5.88
CA MET A 122 -22.54 11.68 -4.94
C MET A 122 -21.20 12.00 -5.60
N SER A 123 -20.68 11.10 -6.44
CA SER A 123 -19.36 11.21 -7.07
C SER A 123 -19.36 11.74 -8.51
N PHE A 124 -20.51 11.70 -9.19
CA PHE A 124 -20.64 11.86 -10.64
C PHE A 124 -19.80 10.85 -11.44
N LYS A 125 -19.64 9.63 -10.91
CA LYS A 125 -18.86 8.56 -11.54
C LYS A 125 -19.70 7.31 -11.79
N TRP A 126 -19.20 6.49 -12.71
CA TRP A 126 -19.71 5.14 -12.95
C TRP A 126 -18.89 4.14 -12.15
N TYR A 127 -19.54 3.46 -11.21
CA TYR A 127 -18.92 2.48 -10.33
C TYR A 127 -19.34 1.05 -10.65
N PRO A 128 -18.52 0.03 -10.33
CA PRO A 128 -18.91 -1.37 -10.50
C PRO A 128 -20.20 -1.66 -9.73
N LYS A 129 -21.19 -2.27 -10.40
CA LYS A 129 -22.52 -2.52 -9.85
C LYS A 129 -22.51 -3.27 -8.51
N LYS A 130 -21.55 -4.18 -8.32
CA LYS A 130 -21.41 -4.94 -7.07
C LYS A 130 -21.06 -4.04 -5.89
N ALA A 131 -20.02 -3.21 -6.02
CA ALA A 131 -19.58 -2.31 -4.96
C ALA A 131 -20.58 -1.17 -4.73
N PHE A 132 -21.18 -0.64 -5.81
CA PHE A 132 -22.22 0.38 -5.70
C PHE A 132 -23.46 -0.13 -4.95
N ASN A 133 -23.99 -1.31 -5.31
CA ASN A 133 -25.20 -1.87 -4.68
C ASN A 133 -24.93 -2.59 -3.35
N ASP A 134 -23.69 -2.54 -2.84
CA ASP A 134 -23.40 -2.99 -1.49
C ASP A 134 -24.33 -2.28 -0.49
N LYS A 135 -24.92 -3.04 0.44
CA LYS A 135 -25.98 -2.56 1.33
C LYS A 135 -25.51 -1.37 2.15
N ASP A 136 -24.27 -1.41 2.63
CA ASP A 136 -23.73 -0.37 3.50
C ASP A 136 -23.34 0.87 2.66
N ASN A 137 -22.88 0.66 1.42
CA ASN A 137 -22.66 1.77 0.49
C ASN A 137 -23.98 2.49 0.15
N GLN A 138 -25.06 1.74 -0.08
CA GLN A 138 -26.39 2.32 -0.31
C GLN A 138 -26.96 3.02 0.92
N ALA A 139 -26.66 2.54 2.14
CA ALA A 139 -27.00 3.26 3.37
C ALA A 139 -26.25 4.60 3.45
N LEU A 140 -24.94 4.58 3.21
CA LEU A 140 -24.09 5.78 3.20
C LEU A 140 -24.55 6.82 2.16
N LEU A 141 -24.88 6.38 0.94
CA LEU A 141 -25.38 7.29 -0.10
C LEU A 141 -26.72 7.91 0.29
N ARG A 142 -27.62 7.16 0.94
CA ARG A 142 -28.88 7.72 1.46
C ARG A 142 -28.63 8.78 2.52
N GLU A 143 -27.74 8.51 3.48
CA GLU A 143 -27.36 9.50 4.50
C GLU A 143 -26.82 10.79 3.88
N PHE A 144 -26.03 10.71 2.80
CA PHE A 144 -25.59 11.87 2.04
C PHE A 144 -26.77 12.61 1.40
N HIS A 145 -27.67 11.90 0.73
CA HIS A 145 -28.83 12.51 0.06
C HIS A 145 -29.82 13.16 1.06
N ASP A 146 -29.91 12.65 2.28
CA ASP A 146 -30.75 13.20 3.35
C ASP A 146 -30.24 14.55 3.91
N GLN A 147 -28.97 14.93 3.64
CA GLN A 147 -28.46 16.27 4.00
C GLN A 147 -28.85 17.36 2.98
N GLY A 148 -29.45 16.93 1.85
CA GLY A 148 -29.96 17.74 0.74
C GLY A 148 -31.40 18.22 0.94
N PRO A 149 -31.97 18.98 -0.01
CA PRO A 149 -31.77 18.82 -1.45
C PRO A 149 -30.45 19.38 -1.98
N TRP A 150 -29.89 18.70 -2.99
CA TRP A 150 -28.66 19.10 -3.68
C TRP A 150 -28.98 19.74 -5.02
N HIS A 151 -28.89 21.07 -5.06
CA HIS A 151 -29.04 21.85 -6.29
C HIS A 151 -27.68 22.03 -6.97
N ARG A 152 -27.59 21.56 -8.21
CA ARG A 152 -26.35 21.46 -8.99
C ARG A 152 -26.52 22.18 -10.30
N TYR A 153 -25.47 22.78 -10.84
CA TYR A 153 -25.61 23.69 -11.98
C TYR A 153 -24.57 23.42 -13.06
N TYR A 154 -24.93 23.65 -14.32
CA TYR A 154 -23.98 23.62 -15.44
C TYR A 154 -23.05 24.84 -15.46
N ASP A 155 -23.44 25.94 -14.80
CA ASP A 155 -22.70 27.19 -14.76
C ASP A 155 -22.42 27.69 -13.34
N LYS A 156 -21.29 28.40 -13.19
CA LYS A 156 -20.86 29.02 -11.93
C LYS A 156 -21.88 30.03 -11.36
N GLY A 157 -22.69 30.62 -12.24
CA GLY A 157 -23.70 31.61 -11.86
C GLY A 157 -24.98 31.00 -11.30
N GLY A 158 -25.12 29.67 -11.32
CA GLY A 158 -26.30 28.98 -10.81
C GLY A 158 -27.57 29.20 -11.64
N LYS A 159 -27.44 29.49 -12.94
CA LYS A 159 -28.61 29.82 -13.79
C LYS A 159 -29.27 28.59 -14.42
N HIS A 160 -28.49 27.55 -14.72
CA HIS A 160 -28.97 26.34 -15.38
C HIS A 160 -28.76 25.15 -14.46
N GLU A 161 -29.83 24.78 -13.77
CA GLU A 161 -29.83 23.62 -12.87
C GLU A 161 -29.73 22.32 -13.66
N ILE A 162 -28.93 21.39 -13.14
CA ILE A 162 -28.78 20.04 -13.65
C ILE A 162 -29.97 19.22 -13.16
N PRO A 163 -30.76 18.60 -14.05
CA PRO A 163 -31.84 17.72 -13.63
C PRO A 163 -31.29 16.58 -12.75
N PRO A 164 -31.96 16.22 -11.63
CA PRO A 164 -31.53 15.12 -10.77
C PRO A 164 -31.38 13.77 -11.48
N THR A 165 -32.06 13.59 -12.61
CA THR A 165 -32.02 12.39 -13.46
C THR A 165 -30.84 12.36 -14.44
N SER A 166 -29.93 13.34 -14.40
CA SER A 166 -28.82 13.43 -15.35
C SER A 166 -27.66 12.52 -14.96
N GLU A 167 -27.33 11.56 -15.83
CA GLU A 167 -26.26 10.56 -15.61
C GLU A 167 -25.06 10.73 -16.56
N VAL A 168 -25.11 11.71 -17.46
CA VAL A 168 -24.07 11.94 -18.49
C VAL A 168 -23.12 13.08 -18.08
N LEU A 169 -22.94 13.27 -16.78
CA LEU A 169 -22.21 14.40 -16.22
C LEU A 169 -20.70 14.12 -16.21
N THR A 170 -19.93 15.13 -16.61
CA THR A 170 -18.46 15.13 -16.45
C THR A 170 -18.01 15.97 -15.26
N ALA A 171 -18.75 17.05 -14.98
CA ALA A 171 -18.61 17.93 -13.83
C ALA A 171 -19.91 18.70 -13.60
N GLY A 172 -20.07 19.30 -12.42
CA GLY A 172 -21.16 20.21 -12.09
C GLY A 172 -20.70 21.24 -11.05
N TRP A 173 -21.30 22.42 -11.08
CA TRP A 173 -21.12 23.43 -10.04
C TRP A 173 -22.02 23.09 -8.86
N VAL A 174 -21.41 22.90 -7.69
CA VAL A 174 -22.07 22.52 -6.44
C VAL A 174 -21.96 23.64 -5.41
N SER A 175 -22.87 23.65 -4.45
CA SER A 175 -22.74 24.55 -3.30
C SER A 175 -21.54 24.17 -2.42
N ARG A 176 -21.00 25.15 -1.68
CA ARG A 176 -19.95 24.88 -0.69
C ARG A 176 -20.40 23.84 0.35
N LYS A 177 -21.67 23.91 0.77
CA LYS A 177 -22.30 22.95 1.69
C LYS A 177 -22.23 21.54 1.14
N GLU A 178 -22.70 21.33 -0.10
CA GLU A 178 -22.66 20.01 -0.74
C GLU A 178 -21.22 19.50 -0.86
N HIS A 179 -20.26 20.36 -1.25
CA HIS A 179 -18.86 19.96 -1.37
C HIS A 179 -18.25 19.53 -0.01
N THR A 180 -18.59 20.21 1.08
CA THR A 180 -18.16 19.84 2.44
C THR A 180 -18.71 18.46 2.83
N PHE A 181 -20.01 18.22 2.63
CA PHE A 181 -20.60 16.90 2.88
C PHE A 181 -20.03 15.82 1.97
N HIS A 182 -19.84 16.10 0.68
CA HIS A 182 -19.20 15.21 -0.28
C HIS A 182 -17.81 14.78 0.23
N CYS A 183 -16.96 15.72 0.66
CA CYS A 183 -15.63 15.39 1.18
C CYS A 183 -15.69 14.46 2.40
N MET A 184 -16.60 14.69 3.34
CA MET A 184 -16.79 13.82 4.50
C MET A 184 -17.26 12.41 4.09
N TYR A 185 -18.30 12.31 3.25
CA TYR A 185 -18.86 11.02 2.84
C TYR A 185 -17.92 10.23 1.92
N THR A 186 -17.16 10.89 1.06
CA THR A 186 -16.12 10.27 0.22
C THR A 186 -15.04 9.58 1.06
N LEU A 187 -14.64 10.16 2.19
CA LEU A 187 -13.69 9.51 3.11
C LEU A 187 -14.30 8.26 3.75
N ARG A 188 -15.56 8.34 4.22
CA ARG A 188 -16.32 7.21 4.77
C ARG A 188 -16.48 6.09 3.73
N GLN A 189 -16.87 6.45 2.50
CA GLN A 189 -17.06 5.50 1.40
C GLN A 189 -15.76 4.82 1.02
N THR A 190 -14.64 5.55 1.02
CA THR A 190 -13.32 4.99 0.76
C THR A 190 -12.96 3.91 1.77
N HIS A 191 -13.12 4.20 3.06
CA HIS A 191 -12.86 3.23 4.12
C HIS A 191 -13.79 2.01 3.99
N LEU A 192 -15.08 2.24 3.79
CA LEU A 192 -16.09 1.18 3.63
C LEU A 192 -15.76 0.22 2.48
N TRP A 193 -15.36 0.73 1.32
CA TRP A 193 -15.05 -0.12 0.17
C TRP A 193 -13.80 -0.97 0.43
N LEU A 194 -12.78 -0.39 1.06
CA LEU A 194 -11.56 -1.12 1.42
C LEU A 194 -11.83 -2.28 2.39
N ILE A 195 -12.64 -2.06 3.44
CA ILE A 195 -12.98 -3.13 4.40
C ILE A 195 -13.83 -4.23 3.76
N ASN A 196 -14.62 -3.90 2.75
CA ASN A 196 -15.43 -4.87 1.99
C ASN A 196 -14.65 -5.55 0.85
N GLY A 197 -13.35 -5.27 0.71
CA GLY A 197 -12.48 -5.88 -0.29
C GLY A 197 -12.72 -5.36 -1.72
N TYR A 198 -13.28 -4.17 -1.86
CA TYR A 198 -13.40 -3.45 -3.13
C TYR A 198 -12.23 -2.46 -3.31
N ASP A 199 -11.97 -2.08 -4.56
CA ASP A 199 -11.00 -1.02 -4.86
C ASP A 199 -11.45 0.31 -4.26
N ALA A 200 -10.55 1.11 -3.71
CA ALA A 200 -10.92 2.43 -3.19
C ALA A 200 -11.62 3.29 -4.27
N PRO A 201 -12.84 3.82 -4.06
CA PRO A 201 -13.63 4.57 -5.05
C PRO A 201 -13.03 5.91 -5.50
N TRP A 202 -11.84 6.23 -4.98
CA TRP A 202 -11.12 7.49 -5.10
C TRP A 202 -9.61 7.23 -5.06
N ASN A 203 -8.85 8.06 -5.77
CA ASN A 203 -7.40 8.03 -5.68
C ASN A 203 -6.91 8.80 -4.44
N TYR A 204 -5.65 8.56 -4.06
CA TYR A 204 -5.04 9.21 -2.90
C TYR A 204 -5.00 10.75 -3.02
N THR A 205 -4.81 11.29 -4.23
CA THR A 205 -4.86 12.74 -4.46
C THR A 205 -6.23 13.33 -4.08
N HIS A 206 -7.32 12.60 -4.32
CA HIS A 206 -8.65 13.01 -3.91
C HIS A 206 -8.82 12.94 -2.39
N THR A 207 -8.23 11.94 -1.72
CA THR A 207 -8.15 11.91 -0.25
C THR A 207 -7.44 13.15 0.31
N LEU A 208 -6.29 13.53 -0.25
CA LEU A 208 -5.55 14.74 0.13
C LEU A 208 -6.39 16.01 -0.08
N HIS A 209 -7.12 16.10 -1.19
CA HIS A 209 -8.05 17.20 -1.46
C HIS A 209 -9.14 17.28 -0.40
N CYS A 210 -9.84 16.17 -0.14
CA CYS A 210 -10.96 16.14 0.80
C CYS A 210 -10.53 16.50 2.22
N THR A 211 -9.44 15.92 2.72
CA THR A 211 -8.96 16.20 4.08
C THR A 211 -8.51 17.65 4.22
N LYS A 212 -7.77 18.18 3.24
CA LYS A 212 -7.37 19.59 3.23
C LYS A 212 -8.58 20.53 3.14
N TYR A 213 -9.53 20.26 2.25
CA TYR A 213 -10.72 21.10 2.06
C TYR A 213 -11.59 21.17 3.32
N LEU A 214 -11.74 20.05 4.03
CA LEU A 214 -12.45 20.00 5.31
C LEU A 214 -11.75 20.87 6.37
N MET A 215 -10.42 20.74 6.50
CA MET A 215 -9.64 21.58 7.41
C MET A 215 -9.71 23.06 7.05
N ASP A 216 -9.53 23.40 5.77
CA ASP A 216 -9.60 24.78 5.30
C ASP A 216 -11.00 25.38 5.58
N THR A 217 -12.07 24.60 5.40
CA THR A 217 -13.44 25.03 5.73
C THR A 217 -13.62 25.36 7.22
N ILE A 218 -13.00 24.58 8.11
CA ILE A 218 -13.02 24.85 9.56
C ILE A 218 -12.18 26.09 9.88
N LEU A 219 -10.95 26.15 9.37
CA LEU A 219 -10.00 27.22 9.68
C LEU A 219 -10.40 28.59 9.13
N GLU A 220 -11.22 28.65 8.07
CA GLU A 220 -11.79 29.90 7.57
C GLU A 220 -12.80 30.52 8.53
N ASN A 221 -13.52 29.71 9.31
CA ASN A 221 -14.49 30.17 10.31
C ASN A 221 -14.47 29.21 11.52
N PRO A 222 -13.42 29.27 12.36
CA PRO A 222 -13.23 28.31 13.43
C PRO A 222 -14.34 28.42 14.48
N PRO A 223 -14.74 27.31 15.12
CA PRO A 223 -15.67 27.36 16.25
C PRO A 223 -15.02 28.12 17.43
N LYS A 224 -15.85 28.60 18.36
CA LYS A 224 -15.38 29.49 19.45
C LYS A 224 -14.40 28.81 20.41
N ASP A 225 -14.53 27.50 20.55
CA ASP A 225 -13.78 26.59 21.41
C ASP A 225 -12.65 25.87 20.63
N PHE A 226 -12.25 26.37 19.45
CA PHE A 226 -11.27 25.67 18.60
C PHE A 226 -9.92 25.42 19.28
N ASP A 227 -9.49 26.34 20.16
CA ASP A 227 -8.24 26.25 20.90
C ASP A 227 -8.42 25.66 22.33
N ASP A 228 -9.63 25.26 22.69
CA ASP A 228 -9.90 24.67 24.00
C ASP A 228 -9.32 23.25 24.10
N LEU A 229 -8.93 22.86 25.32
CA LEU A 229 -8.40 21.52 25.56
C LEU A 229 -9.47 20.46 25.33
N SER A 230 -9.16 19.46 24.50
CA SER A 230 -10.03 18.31 24.21
C SER A 230 -9.35 16.99 24.59
N VAL A 231 -10.16 15.96 24.85
CA VAL A 231 -9.67 14.60 25.15
C VAL A 231 -9.27 13.89 23.85
N HIS A 232 -8.15 13.15 23.89
CA HIS A 232 -7.76 12.26 22.80
C HIS A 232 -8.65 10.99 22.85
N GLY A 233 -9.85 11.07 22.29
CA GLY A 233 -10.85 10.00 22.28
C GLY A 233 -12.23 10.54 21.94
N THR A 234 -13.09 9.72 21.34
CA THR A 234 -14.29 10.24 20.68
C THR A 234 -15.55 10.20 21.55
N PRO A 235 -16.28 11.34 21.71
CA PRO A 235 -17.64 11.37 22.25
C PRO A 235 -18.70 10.87 21.26
N TRP A 236 -18.33 10.61 20.01
CA TRP A 236 -19.20 10.07 18.96
C TRP A 236 -18.41 9.11 18.03
N PRO A 237 -18.99 7.98 17.57
CA PRO A 237 -20.35 7.52 17.81
C PRO A 237 -20.58 7.14 19.28
N GLU A 238 -21.84 7.16 19.74
CA GLU A 238 -22.19 6.80 21.13
C GLU A 238 -21.74 5.36 21.49
N HIS A 239 -21.60 4.51 20.47
CA HIS A 239 -21.14 3.12 20.57
C HIS A 239 -20.01 2.89 19.56
N PRO A 240 -18.75 3.24 19.90
CA PRO A 240 -17.61 2.97 19.03
C PRO A 240 -17.28 1.48 19.01
N ASP A 241 -16.72 1.02 17.89
CA ASP A 241 -16.22 -0.35 17.78
C ASP A 241 -15.02 -0.53 18.72
N VAL A 242 -15.17 -1.43 19.70
CA VAL A 242 -14.08 -1.75 20.62
C VAL A 242 -13.11 -2.72 19.95
N VAL A 243 -11.90 -2.26 19.67
CA VAL A 243 -10.82 -3.08 19.14
C VAL A 243 -10.06 -3.73 20.29
N LYS A 244 -9.91 -5.06 20.24
CA LYS A 244 -9.10 -5.80 21.21
C LYS A 244 -7.68 -5.93 20.66
N PRO A 245 -6.69 -5.24 21.25
CA PRO A 245 -5.32 -5.32 20.77
C PRO A 245 -4.80 -6.75 20.94
N TYR A 246 -3.99 -7.20 19.97
CA TYR A 246 -3.23 -8.44 20.11
C TYR A 246 -2.02 -8.21 21.03
N TYR A 247 -2.30 -8.03 22.31
CA TYR A 247 -1.33 -7.69 23.35
C TYR A 247 -1.70 -8.40 24.66
N PRO A 248 -0.74 -8.85 25.49
CA PRO A 248 -1.01 -9.53 26.76
C PRO A 248 -1.45 -8.53 27.86
N CYS A 249 -2.46 -7.70 27.59
CA CYS A 249 -2.81 -6.57 28.46
C CYS A 249 -3.25 -6.98 29.88
N LYS A 250 -3.82 -8.18 30.09
CA LYS A 250 -4.07 -8.70 31.45
C LYS A 250 -2.80 -8.93 32.26
N GLN A 251 -1.71 -9.36 31.62
CA GLN A 251 -0.43 -9.60 32.29
C GLN A 251 0.27 -8.28 32.63
N GLU A 252 0.05 -7.26 31.80
CA GLU A 252 0.63 -5.92 31.93
C GLU A 252 -0.27 -4.94 32.71
N GLY A 253 -1.42 -5.39 33.22
CA GLY A 253 -2.35 -4.54 33.97
C GLY A 253 -3.02 -3.43 33.13
N LEU A 254 -3.15 -3.62 31.82
CA LEU A 254 -3.75 -2.65 30.89
C LEU A 254 -5.21 -2.99 30.53
N SER A 255 -6.01 -1.99 30.16
CA SER A 255 -7.32 -2.18 29.54
C SER A 255 -7.14 -2.79 28.15
N CYS A 256 -7.66 -4.00 27.91
CA CYS A 256 -7.61 -4.66 26.59
C CYS A 256 -8.65 -4.11 25.60
N GLU A 257 -8.90 -2.82 25.66
CA GLU A 257 -9.87 -2.11 24.84
C GLU A 257 -9.17 -0.89 24.25
N SER A 258 -9.22 -0.79 22.93
CA SER A 258 -8.80 0.39 22.16
C SER A 258 -10.02 0.89 21.41
N TRP A 259 -10.19 2.21 21.38
CA TRP A 259 -11.18 2.93 20.59
C TRP A 259 -10.48 3.71 19.48
#